data_AF-A0A849S4C9-F1
#
_entry.id   AF-A0A849S4C9-F1
#
_cell.length_a   1.000
_cell.length_b   1.000
_cell.length_c   1.000
_cell.angle_alpha   90.00
_cell.angle_beta   90.00
_cell.angle_gamma   90.00
#
_symmetry.space_group_name_H-M   'P 1'
#
loop_
_entity.id
_entity.type
_entity.pdbx_description
1 polymer ?
#
loop_
_entity_poly.entity_id
_entity_poly.type
_entity_poly.pdbx_seq_one_letter_code
_entity_poly.pdbx_strand_id
1 'polypeptide(L)'
;MNLFEQSRVVLEWPRLLEALAGHARSTMGAARCRTLELATNLHDSQQRQQETTEMGELQASGDALQALAFPDICHPLARAKKGAALEAPELRDCAVVLELLEESSRFMSRHQQDAPALAAAAQPLQSIGELRPVKAALDAAIHSDGSIKESATPELRRLTHQAQAFKQQMRDQVNQMLHSRRYEEVLQEQYFAQREGRYVIPVKADMRGRVSGIVHDVSASGATVFIEPRELVELNNSIKVADLEIEREVRRILSELSSLVGAQSEIILAGLEALAVLDGISARASFGRQLKAHPVELNADGRVKLLQARHPLLVLSKEQVVANDILLDESIQVLVISGPNTGGKTVTLKIVGLFALMVRAGLHLPCD
;
A
#
# COMPACT_ATOMS: atom_id res chain seq x y z
N MET A 1 -28.59 14.83 16.82
CA MET A 1 -28.59 14.01 15.58
C MET A 1 -29.79 14.46 14.76
N ASN A 2 -29.61 14.91 13.52
CA ASN A 2 -30.76 15.29 12.67
C ASN A 2 -31.49 14.01 12.19
N LEU A 3 -32.72 14.17 11.67
CA LEU A 3 -33.54 13.03 11.21
C LEU A 3 -32.81 12.18 10.15
N PHE A 4 -32.06 12.82 9.27
CA PHE A 4 -31.30 12.15 8.22
C PHE A 4 -30.25 11.19 8.77
N GLU A 5 -29.47 11.62 9.77
CA GLU A 5 -28.49 10.77 10.43
C GLU A 5 -29.16 9.60 11.18
N GLN A 6 -30.31 9.84 11.83
CA GLN A 6 -31.09 8.76 12.44
C GLN A 6 -31.56 7.74 11.39
N SER A 7 -32.03 8.21 10.23
CA SER A 7 -32.42 7.33 9.12
C SER A 7 -31.26 6.47 8.63
N ARG A 8 -30.04 7.01 8.50
CA ARG A 8 -28.85 6.24 8.10
C ARG A 8 -28.55 5.10 9.07
N VAL A 9 -28.70 5.34 10.37
CA VAL A 9 -28.51 4.31 11.40
C VAL A 9 -29.60 3.23 11.31
N VAL A 10 -30.88 3.63 11.22
CA VAL A 10 -32.01 2.69 11.13
C VAL A 10 -31.95 1.83 9.86
N LEU A 11 -31.49 2.41 8.75
CA LEU A 11 -31.27 1.73 7.49
C LEU A 11 -30.03 0.83 7.50
N GLU A 12 -29.21 0.85 8.57
CA GLU A 12 -27.95 0.11 8.66
C GLU A 12 -26.94 0.51 7.57
N TRP A 13 -26.97 1.77 7.12
CA TRP A 13 -26.06 2.29 6.10
C TRP A 13 -24.57 2.05 6.40
N PRO A 14 -24.06 2.29 7.64
CA PRO A 14 -22.66 2.03 7.96
C PRO A 14 -22.24 0.56 7.75
N ARG A 15 -23.16 -0.39 7.98
CA ARG A 15 -22.91 -1.82 7.78
C ARG A 15 -22.76 -2.16 6.30
N LEU A 16 -23.52 -1.50 5.42
CA LEU A 16 -23.37 -1.64 3.98
C LEU A 16 -22.04 -1.04 3.50
N LEU A 17 -21.67 0.13 4.02
CA LEU A 17 -20.39 0.76 3.68
C LEU A 17 -19.17 -0.06 4.13
N GLU A 18 -19.26 -0.75 5.28
CA GLU A 18 -18.19 -1.66 5.71
C GLU A 18 -18.08 -2.87 4.77
N ALA A 19 -19.22 -3.44 4.33
CA ALA A 19 -19.22 -4.52 3.34
C ALA A 19 -18.62 -4.07 2.01
N LEU A 20 -18.95 -2.85 1.55
CA LEU A 20 -18.35 -2.23 0.37
C LEU A 20 -16.83 -2.03 0.54
N ALA A 21 -16.38 -1.53 1.69
CA ALA A 21 -14.96 -1.30 1.97
C ALA A 21 -14.12 -2.58 1.90
N GLY A 22 -14.72 -3.75 2.15
CA GLY A 22 -14.07 -5.06 1.96
C GLY A 22 -13.73 -5.40 0.50
N HIS A 23 -14.26 -4.67 -0.48
CA HIS A 23 -13.92 -4.83 -1.90
C HIS A 23 -12.78 -3.92 -2.36
N ALA A 24 -12.40 -2.92 -1.57
CA ALA A 24 -11.26 -2.05 -1.88
C ALA A 24 -9.93 -2.79 -1.68
N ARG A 25 -8.91 -2.41 -2.46
CA ARG A 25 -7.58 -3.04 -2.42
C ARG A 25 -6.54 -2.23 -1.64
N SER A 26 -6.81 -0.96 -1.37
CA SER A 26 -5.97 -0.06 -0.59
C SER A 26 -6.65 0.36 0.72
N THR A 27 -5.84 0.74 1.72
CA THR A 27 -6.35 1.33 2.98
C THR A 27 -7.09 2.64 2.72
N MET A 28 -6.58 3.47 1.81
CA MET A 28 -7.18 4.75 1.42
C MET A 28 -8.52 4.54 0.70
N GLY A 29 -8.59 3.63 -0.28
CA GLY A 29 -9.84 3.29 -0.97
C GLY A 29 -10.89 2.70 -0.02
N ALA A 30 -10.48 1.83 0.90
CA ALA A 30 -11.37 1.30 1.93
C ALA A 30 -11.89 2.40 2.86
N ALA A 31 -11.04 3.35 3.26
CA ALA A 31 -11.46 4.51 4.05
C ALA A 31 -12.49 5.36 3.29
N ARG A 32 -12.26 5.65 2.00
CA ARG A 32 -13.22 6.38 1.14
C ARG A 32 -14.55 5.65 1.00
N CYS A 33 -14.55 4.32 0.91
CA CYS A 33 -15.78 3.52 0.90
C CYS A 33 -16.57 3.67 2.21
N ARG A 34 -15.89 3.71 3.37
CA ARG A 34 -16.54 3.91 4.68
C ARG A 34 -17.11 5.31 4.86
N THR A 35 -16.51 6.31 4.24
CA THR A 35 -16.91 7.72 4.34
C THR A 35 -17.62 8.23 3.09
N LEU A 36 -18.23 7.32 2.33
CA LEU A 36 -18.74 7.65 1.01
C LEU A 36 -19.84 8.73 1.08
N GLU A 37 -19.57 9.86 0.43
CA GLU A 37 -20.46 11.02 0.44
C GLU A 37 -21.67 10.78 -0.47
N LEU A 38 -22.82 11.30 -0.05
CA LEU A 38 -24.07 11.17 -0.80
C LEU A 38 -24.27 12.40 -1.68
N ALA A 39 -24.38 12.21 -2.99
CA ALA A 39 -24.70 13.26 -3.94
C ALA A 39 -25.95 14.04 -3.53
N THR A 40 -25.98 15.35 -3.75
CA THR A 40 -27.10 16.23 -3.37
C THR A 40 -28.00 16.60 -4.54
N ASN A 41 -27.59 16.27 -5.76
CA ASN A 41 -28.34 16.51 -6.99
C ASN A 41 -28.35 15.26 -7.90
N LEU A 42 -29.24 15.28 -8.88
CA LEU A 42 -29.46 14.19 -9.83
C LEU A 42 -28.22 13.94 -10.71
N HIS A 43 -27.60 15.02 -11.20
CA HIS A 43 -26.45 14.93 -12.10
C HIS A 43 -25.27 14.20 -11.47
N ASP A 44 -24.89 14.56 -10.24
CA ASP A 44 -23.81 13.90 -9.50
C ASP A 44 -24.13 12.43 -9.20
N SER A 45 -25.40 12.09 -8.96
CA SER A 45 -25.82 10.71 -8.73
C SER A 45 -25.70 9.88 -10.01
N GLN A 46 -26.14 10.44 -11.15
CA GLN A 46 -26.00 9.82 -12.47
C GLN A 46 -24.53 9.63 -12.83
N GLN A 47 -23.69 10.63 -12.60
CA GLN A 47 -22.27 10.56 -12.89
C GLN A 47 -21.57 9.48 -12.05
N ARG A 48 -21.84 9.42 -10.75
CA ARG A 48 -21.28 8.38 -9.88
C ARG A 48 -21.75 6.98 -10.25
N GLN A 49 -22.99 6.83 -10.71
CA GLN A 49 -23.48 5.56 -11.20
C GLN A 49 -22.78 5.17 -12.50
N GLN A 50 -22.57 6.13 -13.41
CA GLN A 50 -21.87 5.91 -14.68
C GLN A 50 -20.42 5.49 -14.45
N GLU A 51 -19.68 6.12 -13.53
CA GLU A 51 -18.35 5.68 -13.09
C GLU A 51 -18.34 4.20 -12.66
N THR A 52 -19.33 3.78 -11.87
CA THR A 52 -19.45 2.38 -11.41
C THR A 52 -19.77 1.42 -12.56
N THR A 53 -20.64 1.83 -13.48
CA THR A 53 -21.01 1.04 -14.67
C THR A 53 -19.80 0.82 -15.57
N GLU A 54 -19.12 1.89 -15.98
CA GLU A 54 -17.94 1.83 -16.85
C GLU A 54 -16.83 0.97 -16.21
N MET A 55 -16.60 1.10 -14.90
CA MET A 55 -15.63 0.27 -14.20
C MET A 55 -16.03 -1.21 -14.20
N GLY A 56 -17.31 -1.50 -13.99
CA GLY A 56 -17.83 -2.87 -14.05
C GLY A 56 -17.67 -3.51 -15.44
N GLU A 57 -17.92 -2.72 -16.49
CA GLU A 57 -17.76 -3.14 -17.89
C GLU A 57 -16.30 -3.44 -18.23
N LEU A 58 -15.36 -2.56 -17.86
CA LEU A 58 -13.92 -2.79 -18.05
C LEU A 58 -13.43 -4.03 -17.28
N GLN A 59 -13.93 -4.24 -16.06
CA GLN A 59 -13.59 -5.44 -15.29
C GLN A 59 -14.17 -6.74 -15.90
N ALA A 60 -15.28 -6.65 -16.63
CA ALA A 60 -15.92 -7.80 -17.28
C ALA A 60 -15.32 -8.11 -18.67
N SER A 61 -14.80 -7.10 -19.38
CA SER A 61 -14.19 -7.25 -20.70
C SER A 61 -12.83 -7.97 -20.68
N GLY A 62 -12.21 -8.07 -19.51
CA GLY A 62 -10.88 -8.66 -19.32
C GLY A 62 -9.73 -7.66 -19.47
N ASP A 63 -9.99 -6.43 -19.92
CA ASP A 63 -9.03 -5.30 -19.88
C ASP A 63 -9.23 -4.53 -18.57
N ALA A 64 -8.91 -5.19 -17.45
CA ALA A 64 -9.09 -4.63 -16.13
C ALA A 64 -7.88 -3.78 -15.71
N LEU A 65 -8.17 -2.69 -15.00
CA LEU A 65 -7.15 -1.92 -14.29
C LEU A 65 -6.40 -2.85 -13.31
N GLN A 66 -5.09 -2.67 -13.21
CA GLN A 66 -4.25 -3.39 -12.25
C GLN A 66 -4.80 -3.25 -10.84
N ALA A 67 -4.58 -4.27 -10.01
CA ALA A 67 -4.99 -4.23 -8.61
C ALA A 67 -4.42 -2.98 -7.94
N LEU A 68 -5.32 -2.12 -7.46
CA LEU A 68 -4.99 -0.86 -6.79
C LEU A 68 -4.58 -1.09 -5.33
N ALA A 69 -3.65 -2.01 -5.12
CA ALA A 69 -3.03 -2.28 -3.83
C ALA A 69 -1.76 -1.45 -3.72
N PHE A 70 -1.82 -0.34 -3.00
CA PHE A 70 -0.69 0.57 -2.81
C PHE A 70 -0.49 0.93 -1.34
N PRO A 71 0.76 1.17 -0.91
CA PRO A 71 1.05 1.60 0.45
C PRO A 71 0.57 3.04 0.69
N ASP A 72 0.12 3.31 1.91
CA ASP A 72 -0.18 4.68 2.34
C ASP A 72 1.14 5.39 2.69
N ILE A 73 1.54 6.31 1.82
CA ILE A 73 2.76 7.10 1.95
C ILE A 73 2.46 8.56 2.35
N CYS A 74 1.24 8.90 2.76
CA CYS A 74 0.88 10.28 3.10
C CYS A 74 1.78 10.87 4.20
N HIS A 75 2.07 10.09 5.25
CA HIS A 75 2.94 10.53 6.34
C HIS A 75 4.42 10.67 5.93
N PRO A 76 5.06 9.67 5.26
CA PRO A 76 6.38 9.85 4.65
C PRO A 76 6.47 11.08 3.74
N LEU A 77 5.49 11.30 2.85
CA LEU A 77 5.48 12.47 1.96
C LEU A 77 5.43 13.79 2.73
N ALA A 78 4.60 13.89 3.78
CA ALA A 78 4.52 15.08 4.61
C ALA A 78 5.84 15.38 5.35
N ARG A 79 6.59 14.34 5.74
CA ARG A 79 7.93 14.45 6.33
C ARG A 79 8.95 14.91 5.29
N ALA A 80 8.98 14.29 4.12
CA ALA A 80 9.87 14.63 3.02
C ALA A 80 9.66 16.08 2.54
N LYS A 81 8.40 16.54 2.45
CA LYS A 81 8.06 17.94 2.13
C LYS A 81 8.68 18.95 3.12
N LYS A 82 8.87 18.56 4.38
CA LYS A 82 9.51 19.37 5.43
C LYS A 82 11.03 19.22 5.47
N GLY A 83 11.62 18.49 4.53
CA GLY A 83 13.07 18.26 4.44
C GLY A 83 13.60 17.10 5.27
N ALA A 84 12.74 16.22 5.81
CA ALA A 84 13.20 15.03 6.50
C ALA A 84 13.69 13.97 5.51
N ALA A 85 14.77 13.27 5.86
CA ALA A 85 15.21 12.08 5.13
C ALA A 85 14.25 10.91 5.41
N LEU A 86 13.88 10.22 4.34
CA LEU A 86 13.13 8.98 4.35
C LEU A 86 14.08 7.78 4.34
N GLU A 87 13.63 6.68 4.92
CA GLU A 87 14.34 5.42 4.89
C GLU A 87 14.11 4.68 3.57
N ALA A 88 14.99 3.71 3.27
CA ALA A 88 14.92 2.95 2.02
C ALA A 88 13.56 2.25 1.80
N PRO A 89 12.90 1.64 2.81
CA PRO A 89 11.56 1.08 2.65
C PRO A 89 10.50 2.11 2.27
N GLU A 90 10.56 3.31 2.86
CA GLU A 90 9.61 4.41 2.58
C GLU A 90 9.77 4.92 1.14
N LEU A 91 11.02 5.05 0.66
CA LEU A 91 11.30 5.45 -0.73
C LEU A 91 10.93 4.35 -1.74
N ARG A 92 11.08 3.07 -1.37
CA ARG A 92 10.58 1.94 -2.17
C ARG A 92 9.06 1.99 -2.29
N ASP A 93 8.35 2.27 -1.21
CA ASP A 93 6.89 2.43 -1.24
C ASP A 93 6.48 3.61 -2.12
N CYS A 94 7.25 4.71 -2.12
CA CYS A 94 7.07 5.79 -3.09
C CYS A 94 7.25 5.31 -4.54
N ALA A 95 8.27 4.51 -4.83
CA ALA A 95 8.49 3.97 -6.18
C ALA A 95 7.32 3.08 -6.66
N VAL A 96 6.76 2.26 -5.76
CA VAL A 96 5.57 1.43 -6.05
C VAL A 96 4.36 2.30 -6.39
N VAL A 97 4.12 3.35 -5.60
CA VAL A 97 3.01 4.30 -5.88
C VAL A 97 3.22 4.99 -7.23
N LEU A 98 4.44 5.45 -7.53
CA LEU A 98 4.73 6.13 -8.80
C LEU A 98 4.52 5.23 -10.02
N GLU A 99 4.90 3.95 -9.94
CA GLU A 99 4.60 2.98 -11.00
C GLU A 99 3.08 2.83 -11.20
N LEU A 100 2.33 2.64 -10.11
CA LEU A 100 0.88 2.46 -10.20
C LEU A 100 0.17 3.69 -10.75
N LEU A 101 0.66 4.90 -10.42
CA LEU A 101 0.19 6.14 -11.04
C LEU A 101 0.40 6.13 -12.55
N GLU A 102 1.60 5.76 -13.00
CA GLU A 102 1.94 5.72 -14.43
C GLU A 102 1.13 4.67 -15.20
N GLU A 103 0.94 3.50 -14.62
CA GLU A 103 0.08 2.44 -15.19
C GLU A 103 -1.38 2.87 -15.25
N SER A 104 -1.91 3.45 -14.16
CA SER A 104 -3.29 3.91 -14.08
C SER A 104 -3.57 5.05 -15.06
N SER A 105 -2.64 6.00 -15.20
CA SER A 105 -2.76 7.10 -16.17
C SER A 105 -2.76 6.59 -17.60
N ARG A 106 -1.86 5.64 -17.94
CA ARG A 106 -1.83 4.97 -19.25
C ARG A 106 -3.13 4.23 -19.52
N PHE A 107 -3.65 3.51 -18.54
CA PHE A 107 -4.91 2.78 -18.64
C PHE A 107 -6.09 3.75 -18.89
N MET A 108 -6.21 4.82 -18.11
CA MET A 108 -7.28 5.82 -18.28
C MET A 108 -7.18 6.55 -19.63
N SER A 109 -5.97 6.83 -20.10
CA SER A 109 -5.75 7.44 -21.41
C SER A 109 -6.21 6.54 -22.55
N ARG A 110 -6.00 5.21 -22.44
CA ARG A 110 -6.46 4.24 -23.45
C ARG A 110 -7.99 4.15 -23.51
N HIS A 111 -8.67 4.26 -22.37
CA HIS A 111 -10.13 4.13 -22.27
C HIS A 111 -10.86 5.47 -22.19
N GLN A 112 -10.23 6.58 -22.59
CA GLN A 112 -10.84 7.90 -22.47
C GLN A 112 -12.17 8.03 -23.26
N GLN A 113 -12.29 7.33 -24.39
CA GLN A 113 -13.50 7.34 -25.21
C GLN A 113 -14.54 6.33 -24.75
N ASP A 114 -14.10 5.15 -24.29
CA ASP A 114 -14.98 4.05 -23.88
C ASP A 114 -15.54 4.24 -22.46
N ALA A 115 -14.76 4.90 -21.58
CA ALA A 115 -15.08 5.14 -20.18
C ALA A 115 -14.85 6.63 -19.78
N PRO A 116 -15.64 7.57 -20.34
CA PRO A 116 -15.45 8.99 -20.12
C PRO A 116 -15.70 9.43 -18.68
N ALA A 117 -16.63 8.79 -17.95
CA ALA A 117 -16.89 9.13 -16.54
C ALA A 117 -15.70 8.75 -15.65
N LEU A 118 -15.10 7.58 -15.89
CA LEU A 118 -13.86 7.19 -15.22
C LEU A 118 -12.69 8.09 -15.57
N ALA A 119 -12.52 8.44 -16.84
CA ALA A 119 -11.45 9.35 -17.27
C ALA A 119 -11.57 10.72 -16.60
N ALA A 120 -12.81 11.22 -16.40
CA ALA A 120 -13.06 12.46 -15.66
C ALA A 120 -12.69 12.31 -14.17
N ALA A 121 -13.07 11.20 -13.52
CA ALA A 121 -12.69 10.92 -12.13
C ALA A 121 -11.17 10.78 -11.93
N ALA A 122 -10.45 10.35 -12.97
CA ALA A 122 -9.01 10.19 -12.99
C ALA A 122 -8.24 11.42 -13.51
N GLN A 123 -8.89 12.58 -13.69
CA GLN A 123 -8.25 13.78 -14.25
C GLN A 123 -6.93 14.19 -13.56
N PRO A 124 -6.76 14.05 -12.22
CA PRO A 124 -5.47 14.35 -11.57
C PRO A 124 -4.30 13.46 -12.06
N LEU A 125 -4.58 12.28 -12.63
CA LEU A 125 -3.55 11.40 -13.19
C LEU A 125 -2.96 11.91 -14.50
N GLN A 126 -3.48 12.98 -15.10
CA GLN A 126 -2.93 13.55 -16.33
C GLN A 126 -1.62 14.33 -16.10
N SER A 127 -1.41 14.85 -14.88
CA SER A 127 -0.24 15.68 -14.53
C SER A 127 0.98 14.87 -14.05
N ILE A 128 0.91 13.54 -14.05
CA ILE A 128 1.97 12.69 -13.46
C ILE A 128 3.25 12.60 -14.30
N GLY A 129 3.26 13.14 -15.52
CA GLY A 129 4.44 13.11 -16.40
C GLY A 129 5.68 13.74 -15.74
N GLU A 130 5.45 14.71 -14.84
CA GLU A 130 6.48 15.37 -14.02
C GLU A 130 7.15 14.44 -13.00
N LEU A 131 6.52 13.30 -12.69
CA LEU A 131 7.03 12.33 -11.72
C LEU A 131 8.00 11.31 -12.33
N ARG A 132 8.08 11.22 -13.67
CA ARG A 132 8.97 10.25 -14.36
C ARG A 132 10.44 10.37 -13.96
N PRO A 133 11.04 11.57 -13.83
CA PRO A 133 12.42 11.70 -13.37
C PRO A 133 12.61 11.21 -11.93
N VAL A 134 11.62 11.46 -11.05
CA VAL A 134 11.67 11.00 -9.65
C VAL A 134 11.62 9.48 -9.60
N LYS A 135 10.69 8.87 -10.35
CA LYS A 135 10.59 7.41 -10.48
C LYS A 135 11.89 6.80 -11.00
N ALA A 136 12.46 7.34 -12.08
CA ALA A 136 13.71 6.84 -12.63
C ALA A 136 14.88 6.93 -11.63
N ALA A 137 14.94 8.00 -10.83
CA ALA A 137 15.94 8.14 -9.78
C ALA A 137 15.77 7.09 -8.66
N LEU A 138 14.53 6.84 -8.23
CA LEU A 138 14.23 5.80 -7.24
C LEU A 138 14.58 4.40 -7.78
N ASP A 139 14.17 4.08 -9.01
CA ASP A 139 14.44 2.79 -9.64
C ASP A 139 15.93 2.57 -9.89
N ALA A 140 16.71 3.63 -10.16
CA ALA A 140 18.16 3.51 -10.31
C ALA A 140 18.88 3.20 -8.99
N ALA A 141 18.32 3.66 -7.86
CA ALA A 141 18.97 3.59 -6.56
C ALA A 141 18.45 2.47 -5.64
N ILE A 142 17.20 2.02 -5.80
CA ILE A 142 16.53 1.14 -4.85
C ILE A 142 16.05 -0.14 -5.56
N HIS A 143 16.22 -1.28 -4.90
CA HIS A 143 15.67 -2.58 -5.31
C HIS A 143 14.20 -2.71 -4.89
N SER A 144 13.49 -3.67 -5.51
CA SER A 144 12.09 -3.96 -5.15
C SER A 144 11.90 -4.44 -3.71
N ASP A 145 12.94 -4.98 -3.08
CA ASP A 145 12.95 -5.41 -1.67
C ASP A 145 13.25 -4.27 -0.68
N GLY A 146 13.54 -3.06 -1.17
CA GLY A 146 13.89 -1.90 -0.35
C GLY A 146 15.37 -1.76 -0.01
N SER A 147 16.23 -2.63 -0.52
CA SER A 147 17.69 -2.47 -0.39
C SER A 147 18.23 -1.44 -1.39
N ILE A 148 19.31 -0.74 -1.01
CA ILE A 148 19.99 0.19 -1.92
C ILE A 148 20.87 -0.59 -2.90
N LYS A 149 20.75 -0.26 -4.18
CA LYS A 149 21.58 -0.81 -5.25
C LYS A 149 23.04 -0.38 -5.06
N GLU A 150 23.97 -1.32 -5.12
CA GLU A 150 25.41 -0.99 -5.16
C GLU A 150 25.74 -0.08 -6.36
N SER A 151 24.94 -0.14 -7.42
CA SER A 151 25.04 0.73 -8.60
C SER A 151 24.39 2.10 -8.47
N ALA A 152 23.79 2.44 -7.33
CA ALA A 152 23.07 3.70 -7.14
C ALA A 152 23.94 4.92 -7.45
N THR A 153 25.21 4.89 -7.01
CA THR A 153 26.22 5.89 -7.35
C THR A 153 27.56 5.21 -7.67
N PRO A 154 28.42 5.83 -8.51
CA PRO A 154 29.78 5.34 -8.75
C PRO A 154 30.61 5.27 -7.46
N GLU A 155 30.38 6.20 -6.53
CA GLU A 155 31.06 6.26 -5.23
C GLU A 155 30.64 5.10 -4.33
N LEU A 156 29.33 4.82 -4.19
CA LEU A 156 28.84 3.68 -3.43
C LEU A 156 29.41 2.37 -3.99
N ARG A 157 29.41 2.20 -5.32
CA ARG A 157 29.99 1.03 -5.98
C ARG A 157 31.47 0.86 -5.61
N ARG A 158 32.25 1.95 -5.68
CA ARG A 158 33.68 1.94 -5.34
C ARG A 158 33.90 1.54 -3.88
N LEU A 159 33.15 2.14 -2.96
CA LEU A 159 33.24 1.87 -1.52
C LEU A 159 32.85 0.42 -1.20
N THR A 160 31.77 -0.09 -1.80
CA THR A 160 31.32 -1.47 -1.61
C THR A 160 32.37 -2.48 -2.10
N HIS A 161 32.94 -2.28 -3.29
CA HIS A 161 34.03 -3.13 -3.77
C HIS A 161 35.27 -3.06 -2.87
N GLN A 162 35.63 -1.87 -2.38
CA GLN A 162 36.75 -1.69 -1.45
C GLN A 162 36.51 -2.45 -0.13
N ALA A 163 35.30 -2.34 0.44
CA ALA A 163 34.93 -3.07 1.65
C ALA A 163 34.93 -4.59 1.43
N GLN A 164 34.42 -5.06 0.29
CA GLN A 164 34.47 -6.48 -0.09
C GLN A 164 35.91 -6.98 -0.24
N ALA A 165 36.80 -6.20 -0.86
CA ALA A 165 38.22 -6.54 -1.00
C ALA A 165 38.90 -6.66 0.37
N PHE A 166 38.66 -5.73 1.30
CA PHE A 166 39.20 -5.83 2.65
C PHE A 166 38.63 -7.03 3.42
N LYS A 167 37.33 -7.32 3.28
CA LYS A 167 36.68 -8.50 3.89
C LYS A 167 37.25 -9.81 3.33
N GLN A 168 37.58 -9.86 2.05
CA GLN A 168 38.21 -11.02 1.43
C GLN A 168 39.66 -11.20 1.93
N GLN A 169 40.44 -10.11 1.95
CA GLN A 169 41.79 -10.12 2.51
C GLN A 169 41.79 -10.56 3.98
N MET A 170 40.79 -10.14 4.76
CA MET A 170 40.64 -10.52 6.16
C MET A 170 40.37 -12.02 6.30
N ARG A 171 39.48 -12.58 5.49
CA ARG A 171 39.21 -14.02 5.47
C ARG A 171 40.47 -14.81 5.13
N ASP A 172 41.23 -14.38 4.14
CA ASP A 172 42.46 -15.06 3.71
C ASP A 172 43.52 -15.01 4.82
N GLN A 173 43.71 -13.84 5.46
CA GLN A 173 44.66 -13.67 6.56
C GLN A 173 44.25 -14.48 7.79
N VAL A 174 42.98 -14.45 8.18
CA VAL A 174 42.45 -15.24 9.30
C VAL A 174 42.59 -16.74 9.02
N ASN A 175 42.26 -17.21 7.82
CA ASN A 175 42.43 -18.61 7.45
C ASN A 175 43.90 -19.03 7.53
N GLN A 176 44.84 -18.20 7.07
CA GLN A 176 46.26 -18.47 7.19
C GLN A 176 46.71 -18.55 8.67
N MET A 177 46.17 -17.68 9.53
CA MET A 177 46.45 -17.70 10.97
C MET A 177 45.90 -18.97 11.63
N LEU A 178 44.65 -19.34 11.35
CA LEU A 178 43.99 -20.53 11.93
C LEU A 178 44.73 -21.84 11.60
N HIS A 179 45.37 -21.93 10.44
CA HIS A 179 46.13 -23.13 10.01
C HIS A 179 47.63 -23.06 10.35
N SER A 180 48.07 -22.01 11.04
CA SER A 180 49.47 -21.88 11.45
C SER A 180 49.70 -22.59 12.79
N ARG A 181 50.84 -23.27 12.93
CA ARG A 181 51.22 -24.01 14.15
C ARG A 181 51.19 -23.14 15.42
N ARG A 182 51.46 -21.84 15.29
CA ARG A 182 51.44 -20.86 16.39
C ARG A 182 50.05 -20.74 17.02
N TYR A 183 49.01 -20.75 16.19
CA TYR A 183 47.63 -20.54 16.64
C TYR A 183 46.91 -21.85 16.95
N GLU A 184 47.27 -22.95 16.30
CA GLU A 184 46.65 -24.27 16.53
C GLU A 184 46.70 -24.73 18.00
N GLU A 185 47.78 -24.44 18.73
CA GLU A 185 47.92 -24.82 20.15
C GLU A 185 47.09 -23.95 21.12
N VAL A 186 46.87 -22.67 20.75
CA VAL A 186 46.25 -21.64 21.62
C VAL A 186 44.77 -21.45 21.35
N LEU A 187 44.28 -21.84 20.18
CA LEU A 187 42.86 -21.75 19.82
C LEU A 187 42.04 -22.75 20.63
N GLN A 188 40.85 -22.32 21.06
CA GLN A 188 39.86 -23.23 21.63
C GLN A 188 39.24 -24.10 20.54
N GLU A 189 38.92 -23.49 19.39
CA GLU A 189 38.35 -24.13 18.21
C GLU A 189 38.85 -23.42 16.93
N GLN A 190 38.93 -24.14 15.81
CA GLN A 190 39.46 -23.64 14.54
C GLN A 190 38.40 -22.92 13.70
N TYR A 191 37.84 -21.84 14.25
CA TYR A 191 36.97 -20.93 13.52
C TYR A 191 37.27 -19.49 13.90
N PHE A 192 36.79 -18.55 13.09
CA PHE A 192 36.79 -17.13 13.45
C PHE A 192 35.37 -16.66 13.72
N ALA A 193 35.25 -15.69 14.61
CA ALA A 193 33.98 -15.06 14.94
C ALA A 193 34.01 -13.57 14.59
N GLN A 194 32.83 -12.96 14.58
CA GLN A 194 32.71 -11.51 14.56
C GLN A 194 32.14 -11.04 15.91
N ARG A 195 32.82 -10.12 16.58
CA ARG A 195 32.39 -9.48 17.83
C ARG A 195 32.36 -7.98 17.61
N GLU A 196 31.20 -7.37 17.85
CA GLU A 196 30.98 -5.92 17.62
C GLU A 196 31.41 -5.45 16.21
N GLY A 197 31.23 -6.32 15.21
CA GLY A 197 31.62 -6.03 13.83
C GLY A 197 33.11 -6.27 13.51
N ARG A 198 33.92 -6.72 14.48
CA ARG A 198 35.36 -6.98 14.28
C ARG A 198 35.66 -8.47 14.23
N TYR A 199 36.56 -8.86 13.34
CA TYR A 199 37.01 -10.25 13.21
C TYR A 199 37.93 -10.61 14.37
N VAL A 200 37.62 -11.72 15.04
CA VAL A 200 38.30 -12.20 16.24
C VAL A 200 38.48 -13.72 16.18
N ILE A 201 39.46 -14.22 16.93
CA ILE A 201 39.72 -15.65 17.08
C ILE A 201 39.45 -16.12 18.52
N PRO A 202 38.88 -17.31 18.72
CA PRO A 202 38.60 -17.87 20.04
C PRO A 202 39.85 -18.52 20.64
N VAL A 203 40.41 -17.91 21.68
CA VAL A 203 41.63 -18.38 22.37
C VAL A 203 41.25 -18.98 23.73
N LYS A 204 41.93 -20.04 24.14
CA LYS A 204 41.75 -20.64 25.48
C LYS A 204 42.11 -19.60 26.55
N ALA A 205 41.28 -19.49 27.60
CA ALA A 205 41.45 -18.43 28.60
C ALA A 205 42.80 -18.46 29.33
N ASP A 206 43.36 -19.65 29.57
CA ASP A 206 44.68 -19.88 30.15
C ASP A 206 45.85 -19.50 29.22
N MET A 207 45.61 -19.47 27.91
CA MET A 207 46.60 -19.19 26.88
C MET A 207 46.50 -17.78 26.29
N ARG A 208 45.59 -16.93 26.79
CA ARG A 208 45.37 -15.56 26.28
C ARG A 208 46.64 -14.72 26.18
N GLY A 209 47.59 -14.89 27.10
CA GLY A 209 48.84 -14.14 27.14
C GLY A 209 49.83 -14.48 26.02
N ARG A 210 49.62 -15.58 25.28
CA ARG A 210 50.45 -15.99 24.14
C ARG A 210 50.06 -15.30 22.82
N VAL A 211 48.85 -14.74 22.76
CA VAL A 211 48.36 -14.01 21.59
C VAL A 211 48.39 -12.51 21.89
N SER A 212 49.21 -11.78 21.15
CA SER A 212 49.26 -10.31 21.26
C SER A 212 48.07 -9.73 20.51
N GLY A 213 47.16 -9.07 21.23
CA GLY A 213 45.92 -8.58 20.65
C GLY A 213 45.01 -7.89 21.65
N ILE A 214 43.83 -7.49 21.17
CA ILE A 214 42.79 -6.80 21.95
C ILE A 214 41.68 -7.81 22.28
N VAL A 215 41.30 -7.90 23.55
CA VAL A 215 40.17 -8.73 23.98
C VAL A 215 38.87 -7.99 23.69
N HIS A 216 37.97 -8.62 22.94
CA HIS A 216 36.65 -8.05 22.61
C HIS A 216 35.53 -8.64 23.45
N ASP A 217 35.64 -9.92 23.81
CA ASP A 217 34.57 -10.64 24.49
C ASP A 217 35.09 -11.88 25.22
N VAL A 218 34.32 -12.40 26.17
CA VAL A 218 34.60 -13.64 26.92
C VAL A 218 33.34 -14.50 26.93
N SER A 219 33.48 -15.81 26.69
CA SER A 219 32.33 -16.73 26.72
C SER A 219 31.65 -16.74 28.10
N ALA A 220 30.36 -17.11 28.13
CA ALA A 220 29.59 -17.21 29.38
C ALA A 220 30.21 -18.19 30.40
N SER A 221 30.92 -19.22 29.92
CA SER A 221 31.66 -20.17 30.77
C SER A 221 33.02 -19.65 31.24
N GLY A 222 33.50 -18.52 30.71
CA GLY A 222 34.83 -17.98 30.95
C GLY A 222 35.97 -18.75 30.27
N ALA A 223 35.69 -19.87 29.60
CA ALA A 223 36.70 -20.76 29.04
C ALA A 223 37.34 -20.21 27.75
N THR A 224 36.63 -19.35 27.01
CA THR A 224 37.06 -18.84 25.70
C THR A 224 37.14 -17.32 25.75
N VAL A 225 38.26 -16.77 25.31
CA VAL A 225 38.48 -15.33 25.16
C VAL A 225 38.55 -15.00 23.68
N PHE A 226 37.71 -14.09 23.20
CA PHE A 226 37.71 -13.66 21.80
C PHE A 226 38.70 -12.50 21.62
N ILE A 227 39.81 -12.79 20.93
CA ILE A 227 40.92 -11.86 20.77
C ILE A 227 41.01 -11.43 19.30
N GLU A 228 41.17 -10.13 19.07
CA GLU A 228 41.64 -9.57 17.81
C GLU A 228 43.18 -9.52 17.84
N PRO A 229 43.88 -10.38 17.09
CA PRO A 229 45.32 -10.35 17.01
C PRO A 229 45.82 -9.03 16.42
N ARG A 230 47.01 -8.59 16.84
CA ARG A 230 47.62 -7.35 16.36
C ARG A 230 47.76 -7.30 14.84
N GLU A 231 47.95 -8.45 14.20
CA GLU A 231 48.06 -8.60 12.75
C GLU A 231 46.75 -8.27 12.00
N LEU A 232 45.58 -8.36 12.68
CA LEU A 232 44.26 -8.07 12.10
C LEU A 232 43.77 -6.64 12.36
N VAL A 233 44.39 -5.92 13.30
CA VAL A 233 43.88 -4.61 13.79
C VAL A 233 43.72 -3.59 12.66
N GLU A 234 44.74 -3.42 11.82
CA GLU A 234 44.72 -2.45 10.71
C GLU A 234 43.64 -2.79 9.68
N LEU A 235 43.46 -4.08 9.38
CA LEU A 235 42.48 -4.52 8.40
C LEU A 235 41.05 -4.44 8.96
N ASN A 236 40.84 -4.76 10.23
CA ASN A 236 39.57 -4.52 10.93
C ASN A 236 39.21 -3.03 10.95
N ASN A 237 40.19 -2.16 11.22
CA ASN A 237 40.00 -0.71 11.15
C ASN A 237 39.62 -0.26 9.73
N SER A 238 40.32 -0.76 8.71
CA SER A 238 40.05 -0.42 7.31
C SER A 238 38.65 -0.87 6.87
N ILE A 239 38.21 -2.07 7.26
CA ILE A 239 36.84 -2.55 7.04
C ILE A 239 35.84 -1.63 7.73
N LYS A 240 36.08 -1.28 9.00
CA LYS A 240 35.17 -0.43 9.76
C LYS A 240 35.05 0.98 9.15
N VAL A 241 36.14 1.56 8.70
CA VAL A 241 36.14 2.86 8.00
C VAL A 241 35.36 2.76 6.70
N ALA A 242 35.62 1.74 5.87
CA ALA A 242 34.91 1.54 4.61
C ALA A 242 33.40 1.33 4.83
N ASP A 243 32.99 0.52 5.81
CA ASP A 243 31.58 0.32 6.16
C ASP A 243 30.93 1.64 6.65
N LEU A 244 31.62 2.47 7.43
CA LEU A 244 31.13 3.80 7.83
C LEU A 244 31.01 4.78 6.66
N GLU A 245 31.91 4.72 5.68
CA GLU A 245 31.83 5.52 4.45
C GLU A 245 30.63 5.10 3.60
N ILE A 246 30.38 3.79 3.47
CA ILE A 246 29.17 3.25 2.82
C ILE A 246 27.91 3.77 3.51
N GLU A 247 27.83 3.69 4.85
CA GLU A 247 26.68 4.20 5.60
C GLU A 247 26.46 5.71 5.43
N ARG A 248 27.53 6.49 5.29
CA ARG A 248 27.44 7.94 5.02
C ARG A 248 26.93 8.20 3.61
N GLU A 249 27.46 7.47 2.64
CA GLU A 249 27.06 7.59 1.24
C GLU A 249 25.60 7.17 1.03
N VAL A 250 25.18 6.06 1.64
CA VAL A 250 23.77 5.63 1.64
C VAL A 250 22.87 6.71 2.24
N ARG A 251 23.24 7.32 3.38
CA ARG A 251 22.46 8.42 3.97
C ARG A 251 22.38 9.65 3.06
N ARG A 252 23.47 9.97 2.35
CA ARG A 252 23.47 11.05 1.36
C ARG A 252 22.48 10.77 0.22
N ILE A 253 22.55 9.57 -0.36
CA ILE A 253 21.63 9.12 -1.42
C ILE A 253 20.17 9.19 -0.95
N LEU A 254 19.88 8.64 0.24
CA LEU A 254 18.54 8.68 0.82
C LEU A 254 18.04 10.12 1.00
N SER A 255 18.89 11.03 1.48
CA SER A 255 18.54 12.45 1.64
C SER A 255 18.24 13.12 0.30
N GLU A 256 19.02 12.84 -0.73
CA GLU A 256 18.82 13.40 -2.08
C GLU A 256 17.50 12.91 -2.69
N LEU A 257 17.25 11.60 -2.65
CA LEU A 257 16.00 11.00 -3.12
C LEU A 257 14.79 11.53 -2.33
N SER A 258 14.92 11.67 -1.01
CA SER A 258 13.86 12.24 -0.16
C SER A 258 13.56 13.68 -0.54
N SER A 259 14.57 14.47 -0.90
CA SER A 259 14.39 15.84 -1.38
C SER A 259 13.67 15.90 -2.72
N LEU A 260 13.99 14.97 -3.65
CA LEU A 260 13.28 14.85 -4.93
C LEU A 260 11.80 14.50 -4.75
N VAL A 261 11.52 13.52 -3.88
CA VAL A 261 10.15 13.12 -3.52
C VAL A 261 9.42 14.27 -2.82
N GLY A 262 10.06 14.95 -1.87
CA GLY A 262 9.50 16.08 -1.14
C GLY A 262 9.13 17.25 -2.03
N ALA A 263 9.96 17.56 -3.04
CA ALA A 263 9.70 18.61 -4.02
C ALA A 263 8.45 18.36 -4.86
N GLN A 264 8.13 17.09 -5.12
CA GLN A 264 6.94 16.68 -5.90
C GLN A 264 5.78 16.17 -5.04
N SER A 265 5.83 16.39 -3.73
CA SER A 265 4.86 15.85 -2.77
C SER A 265 3.40 16.20 -3.08
N GLU A 266 3.12 17.40 -3.59
CA GLU A 266 1.75 17.82 -3.92
C GLU A 266 1.17 17.03 -5.09
N ILE A 267 1.96 16.80 -6.15
CA ILE A 267 1.55 16.00 -7.30
C ILE A 267 1.37 14.53 -6.90
N ILE A 268 2.28 13.99 -6.06
CA ILE A 268 2.17 12.61 -5.58
C ILE A 268 0.92 12.44 -4.70
N LEU A 269 0.61 13.40 -3.82
CA LEU A 269 -0.60 13.38 -2.99
C LEU A 269 -1.87 13.44 -3.83
N ALA A 270 -1.93 14.32 -4.84
CA ALA A 270 -3.07 14.38 -5.76
C ALA A 270 -3.23 13.05 -6.53
N GLY A 271 -2.12 12.43 -6.92
CA GLY A 271 -2.10 11.10 -7.52
C GLY A 271 -2.65 10.02 -6.58
N LEU A 272 -2.22 9.99 -5.31
CA LEU A 272 -2.72 9.04 -4.31
C LEU A 272 -4.22 9.17 -4.10
N GLU A 273 -4.73 10.40 -4.03
CA GLU A 273 -6.18 10.63 -3.94
C GLU A 273 -6.91 10.10 -5.17
N ALA A 274 -6.36 10.30 -6.37
CA ALA A 274 -6.93 9.74 -7.59
C ALA A 274 -6.91 8.19 -7.61
N LEU A 275 -5.83 7.56 -7.14
CA LEU A 275 -5.79 6.10 -6.98
C LEU A 275 -6.83 5.61 -5.97
N ALA A 276 -6.98 6.31 -4.83
CA ALA A 276 -7.99 5.99 -3.83
C ALA A 276 -9.43 6.19 -4.36
N VAL A 277 -9.64 7.17 -5.25
CA VAL A 277 -10.88 7.35 -6.00
C VAL A 277 -11.16 6.15 -6.88
N LEU A 278 -10.21 5.78 -7.73
CA LEU A 278 -10.37 4.64 -8.64
C LEU A 278 -10.58 3.32 -7.88
N ASP A 279 -9.89 3.11 -6.76
CA ASP A 279 -10.05 1.91 -5.92
C ASP A 279 -11.46 1.87 -5.30
N GLY A 280 -11.97 3.01 -4.83
CA GLY A 280 -13.35 3.13 -4.38
C GLY A 280 -14.36 2.80 -5.48
N ILE A 281 -14.16 3.30 -6.70
CA ILE A 281 -15.05 3.00 -7.84
C ILE A 281 -14.98 1.51 -8.22
N SER A 282 -13.78 0.94 -8.25
CA SER A 282 -13.53 -0.48 -8.47
C SER A 282 -14.21 -1.37 -7.43
N ALA A 283 -14.20 -0.94 -6.16
CA ALA A 283 -14.91 -1.57 -5.07
C ALA A 283 -16.43 -1.50 -5.26
N ARG A 284 -16.99 -0.36 -5.69
CA ARG A 284 -18.43 -0.23 -6.01
C ARG A 284 -18.86 -1.21 -7.10
N ALA A 285 -18.08 -1.32 -8.17
CA ALA A 285 -18.37 -2.23 -9.28
C ALA A 285 -18.32 -3.71 -8.82
N SER A 286 -17.30 -4.08 -8.07
CA SER A 286 -17.17 -5.44 -7.52
C SER A 286 -18.27 -5.79 -6.51
N PHE A 287 -18.65 -4.82 -5.67
CA PHE A 287 -19.77 -4.96 -4.74
C PHE A 287 -21.10 -5.12 -5.47
N GLY A 288 -21.33 -4.37 -6.55
CA GLY A 288 -22.49 -4.52 -7.43
C GLY A 288 -22.60 -5.94 -7.97
N ARG A 289 -21.50 -6.52 -8.46
CA ARG A 289 -21.46 -7.93 -8.91
C ARG A 289 -21.78 -8.92 -7.80
N GLN A 290 -21.24 -8.72 -6.59
CA GLN A 290 -21.57 -9.58 -5.45
C GLN A 290 -23.06 -9.56 -5.13
N LEU A 291 -23.68 -8.38 -5.21
CA LEU A 291 -25.11 -8.20 -4.96
C LEU A 291 -26.01 -8.62 -6.13
N LYS A 292 -25.45 -8.96 -7.30
CA LYS A 292 -26.18 -9.07 -8.58
C LYS A 292 -27.03 -7.82 -8.83
N ALA A 293 -26.37 -6.67 -8.69
CA ALA A 293 -26.97 -5.37 -8.79
C ALA A 293 -26.76 -4.75 -10.17
N HIS A 294 -27.69 -3.89 -10.58
CA HIS A 294 -27.74 -3.27 -11.89
C HIS A 294 -27.81 -1.74 -11.78
N PRO A 295 -27.31 -0.99 -12.78
CA PRO A 295 -27.58 0.44 -12.90
C PRO A 295 -29.07 0.66 -13.12
N VAL A 296 -29.61 1.77 -12.60
CA VAL A 296 -31.02 2.14 -12.72
C VAL A 296 -31.21 3.52 -13.33
N GLU A 297 -32.37 3.77 -13.93
CA GLU A 297 -32.72 5.11 -14.39
C GLU A 297 -33.07 6.01 -13.20
N LEU A 298 -32.45 7.20 -13.16
CA LEU A 298 -32.66 8.19 -12.11
C LEU A 298 -33.53 9.34 -12.64
N ASN A 299 -34.50 9.79 -11.84
CA ASN A 299 -35.43 10.86 -12.19
C ASN A 299 -35.55 11.90 -11.06
N ALA A 300 -36.06 13.09 -11.40
CA ALA A 300 -36.36 14.17 -10.45
C ALA A 300 -37.85 14.22 -10.05
N ASP A 301 -38.67 13.32 -10.58
CA ASP A 301 -40.14 13.35 -10.48
C ASP A 301 -40.67 12.60 -9.25
N GLY A 302 -39.77 12.00 -8.46
CA GLY A 302 -40.13 11.21 -7.28
C GLY A 302 -40.71 9.82 -7.60
N ARG A 303 -40.63 9.40 -8.87
CA ARG A 303 -41.10 8.06 -9.30
C ARG A 303 -40.14 6.98 -8.81
N VAL A 304 -40.69 5.93 -8.24
CA VAL A 304 -39.96 4.72 -7.82
C VAL A 304 -40.58 3.52 -8.52
N LYS A 305 -39.80 2.88 -9.39
CA LYS A 305 -40.16 1.61 -10.02
C LYS A 305 -39.02 0.63 -9.80
N LEU A 306 -39.21 -0.29 -8.86
CA LEU A 306 -38.24 -1.31 -8.50
C LEU A 306 -38.88 -2.68 -8.76
N LEU A 307 -38.30 -3.46 -9.66
CA LEU A 307 -38.75 -4.82 -9.96
C LEU A 307 -37.80 -5.81 -9.31
N GLN A 308 -38.34 -6.88 -8.73
CA GLN A 308 -37.59 -7.92 -8.05
C GLN A 308 -36.55 -7.39 -7.04
N ALA A 309 -36.88 -6.31 -6.33
CA ALA A 309 -35.95 -5.65 -5.43
C ALA A 309 -35.66 -6.49 -4.19
N ARG A 310 -34.37 -6.64 -3.88
CA ARG A 310 -33.89 -7.43 -2.74
C ARG A 310 -33.18 -6.52 -1.75
N HIS A 311 -33.33 -6.82 -0.46
CA HIS A 311 -32.61 -6.07 0.57
C HIS A 311 -31.11 -6.42 0.52
N PRO A 312 -30.20 -5.45 0.32
CA PRO A 312 -28.79 -5.72 0.01
C PRO A 312 -28.08 -6.47 1.14
N LEU A 313 -28.29 -6.07 2.40
CA LEU A 313 -27.70 -6.79 3.55
C LEU A 313 -28.26 -8.21 3.74
N LEU A 314 -29.47 -8.50 3.26
CA LEU A 314 -29.99 -9.86 3.27
C LEU A 314 -29.34 -10.70 2.17
N VAL A 315 -29.09 -10.11 1.00
CA VAL A 315 -28.37 -10.78 -0.10
C VAL A 315 -26.97 -11.18 0.34
N LEU A 316 -26.31 -10.37 1.17
CA LEU A 316 -24.99 -10.68 1.72
C LEU A 316 -24.99 -11.78 2.79
N SER A 317 -26.10 -12.01 3.48
CA SER A 317 -26.14 -12.88 4.68
C SER A 317 -26.99 -14.14 4.50
N LYS A 318 -27.76 -14.25 3.42
CA LYS A 318 -28.66 -15.36 3.14
C LYS A 318 -28.51 -15.84 1.71
N GLU A 319 -28.60 -17.14 1.51
CA GLU A 319 -28.56 -17.75 0.18
C GLU A 319 -29.79 -17.39 -0.66
N GLN A 320 -30.96 -17.27 -0.03
CA GLN A 320 -32.22 -16.91 -0.68
C GLN A 320 -32.88 -15.72 0.00
N VAL A 321 -33.23 -14.73 -0.81
CA VAL A 321 -33.91 -13.50 -0.39
C VAL A 321 -35.12 -13.30 -1.29
N VAL A 322 -36.28 -13.12 -0.66
CA VAL A 322 -37.54 -12.84 -1.37
C VAL A 322 -37.46 -11.44 -1.97
N ALA A 323 -37.72 -11.35 -3.27
CA ALA A 323 -37.77 -10.12 -4.03
C ALA A 323 -39.14 -9.43 -3.87
N ASN A 324 -39.19 -8.10 -4.01
CA ASN A 324 -40.42 -7.32 -3.97
C ASN A 324 -40.49 -6.37 -5.15
N ASP A 325 -41.66 -6.26 -5.77
CA ASP A 325 -41.95 -5.21 -6.74
C ASP A 325 -42.53 -3.99 -6.00
N ILE A 326 -41.99 -2.81 -6.25
CA ILE A 326 -42.41 -1.55 -5.62
C ILE A 326 -42.62 -0.51 -6.72
N LEU A 327 -43.86 -0.06 -6.87
CA LEU A 327 -44.26 0.95 -7.85
C LEU A 327 -44.92 2.12 -7.13
N LEU A 328 -44.30 3.29 -7.24
CA LEU A 328 -44.78 4.57 -6.76
C LEU A 328 -44.62 5.58 -7.91
N ASP A 329 -45.74 6.00 -8.49
CA ASP A 329 -45.77 7.09 -9.48
C ASP A 329 -46.17 8.42 -8.82
N GLU A 330 -46.26 9.50 -9.59
CA GLU A 330 -46.59 10.82 -9.03
C GLU A 330 -48.04 10.91 -8.48
N SER A 331 -48.91 9.95 -8.83
CA SER A 331 -50.28 9.90 -8.31
C SER A 331 -50.37 9.30 -6.90
N ILE A 332 -49.34 8.56 -6.47
CA ILE A 332 -49.32 7.86 -5.18
C ILE A 332 -48.62 8.70 -4.13
N GLN A 333 -49.40 9.37 -3.27
CA GLN A 333 -48.85 10.17 -2.16
C GLN A 333 -48.60 9.37 -0.87
N VAL A 334 -49.38 8.30 -0.65
CA VAL A 334 -49.32 7.51 0.58
C VAL A 334 -49.48 6.03 0.24
N LEU A 335 -48.52 5.21 0.68
CA LEU A 335 -48.59 3.75 0.62
C LEU A 335 -48.83 3.19 2.03
N VAL A 336 -49.94 2.47 2.23
CA VAL A 336 -50.24 1.79 3.50
C VAL A 336 -49.86 0.31 3.38
N ILE A 337 -48.88 -0.13 4.17
CA ILE A 337 -48.42 -1.53 4.18
C ILE A 337 -49.03 -2.25 5.40
N SER A 338 -50.01 -3.13 5.16
CA SER A 338 -50.64 -3.98 6.18
C SER A 338 -50.14 -5.43 6.13
N GLY A 339 -50.27 -6.16 7.24
CA GLY A 339 -49.91 -7.59 7.33
C GLY A 339 -49.34 -7.97 8.71
N PRO A 340 -49.08 -9.26 8.98
CA PRO A 340 -48.44 -9.68 10.23
C PRO A 340 -47.04 -9.06 10.38
N ASN A 341 -46.54 -8.92 11.61
CA ASN A 341 -45.26 -8.25 11.87
C ASN A 341 -44.06 -8.96 11.23
N THR A 342 -44.15 -10.26 10.98
CA THR A 342 -43.14 -11.07 10.28
C THR A 342 -43.25 -10.99 8.75
N GLY A 343 -44.24 -10.28 8.20
CA GLY A 343 -44.56 -10.24 6.77
C GLY A 343 -43.68 -9.32 5.90
N GLY A 344 -42.47 -8.96 6.35
CA GLY A 344 -41.52 -8.21 5.52
C GLY A 344 -41.75 -6.70 5.38
N LYS A 345 -42.78 -6.13 6.03
CA LYS A 345 -43.14 -4.69 5.93
C LYS A 345 -41.93 -3.76 6.17
N THR A 346 -41.20 -3.97 7.26
CA THR A 346 -40.00 -3.19 7.60
C THR A 346 -38.90 -3.38 6.57
N VAL A 347 -38.77 -4.58 5.99
CA VAL A 347 -37.78 -4.87 4.96
C VAL A 347 -38.08 -4.09 3.69
N THR A 348 -39.34 -4.03 3.26
CA THR A 348 -39.78 -3.23 2.10
C THR A 348 -39.47 -1.74 2.29
N LEU A 349 -39.77 -1.17 3.45
CA LEU A 349 -39.44 0.24 3.76
C LEU A 349 -37.92 0.48 3.77
N LYS A 350 -37.15 -0.47 4.34
CA LYS A 350 -35.69 -0.40 4.32
C LYS A 350 -35.11 -0.51 2.91
N ILE A 351 -35.69 -1.32 2.02
CA ILE A 351 -35.27 -1.41 0.61
C ILE A 351 -35.35 -0.03 -0.04
N VAL A 352 -36.52 0.63 0.03
CA VAL A 352 -36.71 1.95 -0.59
C VAL A 352 -35.72 2.98 -0.01
N GLY A 353 -35.60 3.04 1.32
CA GLY A 353 -34.68 3.97 1.98
C GLY A 353 -33.21 3.70 1.68
N LEU A 354 -32.78 2.44 1.69
CA LEU A 354 -31.40 2.05 1.36
C LEU A 354 -31.08 2.32 -0.10
N PHE A 355 -31.98 1.96 -1.02
CA PHE A 355 -31.78 2.19 -2.45
C PHE A 355 -31.63 3.68 -2.76
N ALA A 356 -32.41 4.54 -2.10
CA ALA A 356 -32.24 5.99 -2.20
C ALA A 356 -30.84 6.47 -1.74
N LEU A 357 -30.25 5.86 -0.70
CA LEU A 357 -28.87 6.16 -0.31
C LEU A 357 -27.86 5.59 -1.31
N MET A 358 -28.09 4.36 -1.78
CA MET A 358 -27.21 3.65 -2.72
C MET A 358 -27.08 4.40 -4.05
N VAL A 359 -28.17 4.88 -4.65
CA VAL A 359 -28.09 5.63 -5.92
C VAL A 359 -27.34 6.96 -5.75
N ARG A 360 -27.53 7.66 -4.63
CA ARG A 360 -26.79 8.90 -4.31
C ARG A 360 -25.31 8.65 -4.06
N ALA A 361 -24.96 7.42 -3.69
CA ALA A 361 -23.60 6.92 -3.56
C ALA A 361 -22.99 6.42 -4.89
N GLY A 362 -23.79 6.31 -5.95
CA GLY A 362 -23.39 5.68 -7.21
C GLY A 362 -23.26 4.16 -7.15
N LEU A 363 -23.93 3.52 -6.19
CA LEU A 363 -24.01 2.06 -6.10
C LEU A 363 -25.15 1.55 -6.98
N HIS A 364 -24.89 0.45 -7.69
CA HIS A 364 -25.94 -0.30 -8.38
C HIS A 364 -26.91 -0.95 -7.39
N LEU A 365 -28.15 -1.20 -7.83
CA LEU A 365 -29.22 -1.73 -6.98
C LEU A 365 -29.50 -3.22 -7.27
N PRO A 366 -29.66 -4.07 -6.25
CA PRO A 366 -30.07 -5.48 -6.42
C PRO A 366 -31.56 -5.58 -6.76
N CYS A 367 -31.90 -5.24 -8.01
CA CYS A 367 -33.22 -5.29 -8.64
C CYS A 367 -33.07 -5.52 -10.15
N ASP A 368 -34.17 -5.90 -10.80
CA ASP A 368 -34.23 -6.21 -12.24
C ASP A 368 -34.59 -5.00 -13.11
#